data_AF-A0A1V2NMI2-F1
#
_entry.id   AF-A0A1V2NMI2-F1
#
_cell.length_a   1.000
_cell.length_b   1.000
_cell.length_c   1.000
_cell.angle_alpha   90.00
_cell.angle_beta   90.00
_cell.angle_gamma   90.00
#
_symmetry.space_group_name_H-M   'P 1'
#
loop_
_entity.id
_entity.type
_entity.pdbx_description
1 polymer ?
#
loop_
_entity_poly.entity_id
_entity_poly.type
_entity_poly.pdbx_seq_one_letter_code
_entity_poly.pdbx_strand_id
1 'polypeptide(L)'
;MNDMTNIPMGQSRGGSRNQAAWEFVLLLRLVESLSADEGLKVDAKFYAIVKNLRAKGLLTSDWSASVAIWSSSTFKLDLKIFSTESRVDASTITPLEANTYLKQMIEWCSTDSKHVIALDGLDSFFFEQKDEWTSLAGLMQAGLSLNRFLKEHKLPVSIVIAARSDVFDVLPGPEINRLKSHAVYLDWHANGIGAKNHLWKLLTHKAQVGAPDVTSVVGQYLSKSVTVGPHMELPEYLLDHTRLLPRDAVALMRHLQKAYRGNGKVPEENAKAAVRSYSEEYFVGEIFDNLAGVLDEDRARNLGAFKDALRTSPSRFFTFEYVCAEVKGELDETEVKQLLKQMFEIGGIGIRNGSYTDFVYRRVGGAGFTTRHGFMLHDALTRAWNRPWR
;
A
#
# COMPACT_ATOMS: atom_id res chain seq x y z
N MET A 1 5.45 -7.52 -13.52
CA MET A 1 6.47 -6.47 -13.77
C MET A 1 7.83 -7.18 -13.76
N ASN A 2 8.80 -6.78 -14.59
CA ASN A 2 10.03 -7.57 -14.76
C ASN A 2 11.02 -7.36 -13.59
N ASP A 3 11.70 -8.44 -13.18
CA ASP A 3 12.65 -8.47 -12.08
C ASP A 3 13.86 -7.54 -12.30
N MET A 4 13.89 -6.43 -11.56
CA MET A 4 14.93 -5.40 -11.61
C MET A 4 16.29 -5.90 -11.11
N THR A 5 16.32 -7.01 -10.35
CA THR A 5 17.57 -7.59 -9.84
C THR A 5 18.46 -8.13 -10.96
N ASN A 6 17.89 -8.35 -12.15
CA ASN A 6 18.62 -8.88 -13.30
C ASN A 6 19.30 -7.80 -14.17
N ILE A 7 19.05 -6.50 -13.95
CA ILE A 7 19.72 -5.43 -14.71
C ILE A 7 21.23 -5.45 -14.40
N PRO A 8 22.11 -5.66 -15.40
CA PRO A 8 23.55 -5.74 -15.18
C PRO A 8 24.13 -4.34 -14.94
N MET A 9 24.29 -3.95 -13.67
CA MET A 9 24.81 -2.63 -13.29
C MET A 9 26.35 -2.54 -13.26
N GLY A 10 27.08 -3.61 -13.61
CA GLY A 10 28.54 -3.68 -13.45
C GLY A 10 29.00 -3.91 -11.99
N GLN A 11 28.07 -4.21 -11.09
CA GLN A 11 28.32 -4.53 -9.67
C GLN A 11 27.90 -5.97 -9.34
N SER A 12 28.49 -6.54 -8.28
CA SER A 12 28.03 -7.81 -7.69
C SER A 12 26.59 -7.71 -7.21
N ARG A 13 25.86 -8.84 -7.17
CA ARG A 13 24.47 -8.89 -6.67
C ARG A 13 24.42 -8.42 -5.21
N GLY A 14 23.42 -7.60 -4.89
CA GLY A 14 23.23 -7.03 -3.55
C GLY A 14 22.43 -5.72 -3.54
N GLY A 15 22.19 -5.16 -2.36
CA GLY A 15 21.36 -3.96 -2.16
C GLY A 15 21.87 -2.71 -2.91
N SER A 16 23.19 -2.52 -3.04
CA SER A 16 23.77 -1.39 -3.78
C SER A 16 23.46 -1.44 -5.28
N ARG A 17 23.48 -2.64 -5.86
CA ARG A 17 23.12 -2.87 -7.26
C ARG A 17 21.64 -2.55 -7.49
N ASN A 18 20.78 -3.03 -6.60
CA ASN A 18 19.33 -2.78 -6.70
C ASN A 18 19.01 -1.29 -6.57
N GLN A 19 19.66 -0.57 -5.64
CA GLN A 19 19.53 0.88 -5.55
C GLN A 19 19.93 1.56 -6.86
N ALA A 20 21.11 1.25 -7.40
CA ALA A 20 21.58 1.87 -8.63
C ALA A 20 20.65 1.60 -9.82
N ALA A 21 20.08 0.39 -9.92
CA ALA A 21 19.09 0.05 -10.94
C ALA A 21 17.81 0.88 -10.80
N TRP A 22 17.30 1.04 -9.58
CA TRP A 22 16.15 1.90 -9.32
C TRP A 22 16.44 3.38 -9.58
N GLU A 23 17.62 3.88 -9.23
CA GLU A 23 18.05 5.25 -9.55
C GLU A 23 18.02 5.49 -11.05
N PHE A 24 18.55 4.56 -11.85
CA PHE A 24 18.56 4.67 -13.32
C PHE A 24 17.16 4.87 -13.86
N VAL A 25 16.24 4.04 -13.41
CA VAL A 25 14.88 4.04 -13.93
C VAL A 25 14.10 5.28 -13.48
N LEU A 26 14.28 5.72 -12.22
CA LEU A 26 13.69 6.97 -11.73
C LEU A 26 14.26 8.20 -12.45
N LEU A 27 15.56 8.21 -12.77
CA LEU A 27 16.20 9.26 -13.54
C LEU A 27 15.64 9.32 -14.97
N LEU A 28 15.42 8.18 -15.63
CA LEU A 28 14.79 8.17 -16.95
C LEU A 28 13.39 8.80 -16.93
N ARG A 29 12.57 8.48 -15.92
CA ARG A 29 11.24 9.09 -15.74
C ARG A 29 11.31 10.58 -15.45
N LEU A 30 12.30 11.00 -14.66
CA LEU A 30 12.55 12.40 -14.43
C LEU A 30 12.91 13.14 -15.72
N VAL A 31 13.83 12.59 -16.51
CA VAL A 31 14.24 13.18 -17.79
C VAL A 31 13.07 13.27 -18.76
N GLU A 32 12.22 12.24 -18.83
CA GLU A 32 11.00 12.28 -19.62
C GLU A 32 10.08 13.41 -19.17
N SER A 33 9.82 13.52 -17.86
CA SER A 33 8.96 14.56 -17.29
C SER A 33 9.50 15.97 -17.53
N LEU A 34 10.81 16.19 -17.33
CA LEU A 34 11.47 17.46 -17.64
C LEU A 34 11.42 17.77 -19.15
N SER A 35 11.61 16.77 -20.02
CA SER A 35 11.56 16.99 -21.47
C SER A 35 10.19 17.41 -22.01
N ALA A 36 9.13 17.21 -21.22
CA ALA A 36 7.77 17.65 -21.53
C ALA A 36 7.41 19.00 -20.88
N ASP A 37 8.31 19.57 -20.07
CA ASP A 37 8.08 20.84 -19.40
C ASP A 37 8.44 22.02 -20.31
N GLU A 38 7.42 22.78 -20.70
CA GLU A 38 7.58 23.99 -21.50
C GLU A 38 8.33 25.11 -20.75
N GLY A 39 8.33 25.07 -19.40
CA GLY A 39 9.04 26.01 -18.54
C GLY A 39 10.52 25.69 -18.32
N LEU A 40 11.01 24.58 -18.88
CA LEU A 40 12.37 24.10 -18.66
C LEU A 40 13.43 24.99 -19.35
N LYS A 41 14.39 25.47 -18.55
CA LYS A 41 15.59 26.21 -19.00
C LYS A 41 16.78 25.24 -19.03
N VAL A 42 17.23 24.90 -20.23
CA VAL A 42 18.33 23.96 -20.50
C VAL A 42 19.10 24.33 -21.78
N ASP A 43 20.33 23.81 -21.91
CA ASP A 43 21.09 23.83 -23.16
C ASP A 43 20.45 22.89 -24.21
N ALA A 44 20.58 23.22 -25.50
CA ALA A 44 20.24 22.34 -26.63
C ALA A 44 20.83 20.92 -26.52
N LYS A 45 21.98 20.76 -25.83
CA LYS A 45 22.56 19.43 -25.51
C LYS A 45 21.58 18.52 -24.79
N PHE A 46 20.74 19.04 -23.90
CA PHE A 46 19.72 18.26 -23.18
C PHE A 46 18.76 17.58 -24.16
N TYR A 47 18.21 18.34 -25.11
CA TYR A 47 17.26 17.80 -26.09
C TYR A 47 17.90 16.79 -27.05
N ALA A 48 19.19 16.97 -27.39
CA ALA A 48 19.93 15.97 -28.17
C ALA A 48 20.06 14.63 -27.41
N ILE A 49 20.32 14.69 -26.10
CA ILE A 49 20.38 13.51 -25.24
C ILE A 49 19.01 12.83 -25.14
N VAL A 50 17.95 13.59 -24.87
CA VAL A 50 16.57 13.08 -24.83
C VAL A 50 16.21 12.36 -26.13
N LYS A 51 16.54 12.95 -27.29
CA LYS A 51 16.31 12.34 -28.59
C LYS A 51 17.02 11.00 -28.74
N ASN A 52 18.26 10.88 -28.27
CA ASN A 52 19.01 9.61 -28.30
C ASN A 52 18.45 8.56 -27.34
N LEU A 53 18.02 8.96 -26.15
CA LEU A 53 17.39 8.05 -25.20
C LEU A 53 16.07 7.50 -25.77
N ARG A 54 15.25 8.35 -26.41
CA ARG A 54 14.03 7.92 -27.14
C ARG A 54 14.36 6.97 -28.29
N ALA A 55 15.36 7.29 -29.13
CA ALA A 55 15.77 6.45 -30.25
C ALA A 55 16.26 5.06 -29.82
N LYS A 56 16.75 4.92 -28.58
CA LYS A 56 17.19 3.66 -27.98
C LYS A 56 16.10 2.92 -27.20
N GLY A 57 14.87 3.44 -27.17
CA GLY A 57 13.77 2.85 -26.42
C GLY A 57 13.96 2.94 -24.89
N LEU A 58 14.75 3.90 -24.41
CA LEU A 58 14.94 4.14 -22.96
C LEU A 58 13.87 5.06 -22.39
N LEU A 59 13.35 5.98 -23.20
CA LEU A 59 12.22 6.83 -22.83
C LEU A 59 11.02 6.34 -23.64
N THR A 60 10.21 5.47 -23.03
CA THR A 60 8.98 4.95 -23.63
C THR A 60 7.81 5.04 -22.65
N SER A 61 6.60 5.13 -23.19
CA SER A 61 5.37 5.12 -22.41
C SER A 61 5.06 3.76 -21.78
N ASP A 62 5.59 2.64 -22.30
CA ASP A 62 5.34 1.29 -21.78
C ASP A 62 6.51 0.78 -20.92
N TRP A 63 6.30 0.85 -19.61
CA TRP A 63 7.25 0.43 -18.60
C TRP A 63 7.59 -1.06 -18.65
N SER A 64 6.62 -1.93 -18.95
CA SER A 64 6.79 -3.38 -18.87
C SER A 64 7.74 -3.90 -19.95
N ALA A 65 7.58 -3.38 -21.17
CA ALA A 65 8.47 -3.65 -22.29
C ALA A 65 9.88 -3.09 -22.05
N SER A 66 9.97 -1.92 -21.39
CA SER A 66 11.24 -1.23 -21.17
C SER A 66 12.18 -1.97 -20.22
N VAL A 67 11.67 -2.56 -19.13
CA VAL A 67 12.52 -3.30 -18.17
C VAL A 67 13.13 -4.58 -18.78
N ALA A 68 12.44 -5.26 -19.70
CA ALA A 68 12.98 -6.41 -20.42
C ALA A 68 14.12 -6.02 -21.38
N ILE A 69 13.99 -4.85 -22.01
CA ILE A 69 15.05 -4.26 -22.83
C ILE A 69 16.25 -3.92 -21.93
N TRP A 70 16.00 -3.32 -20.77
CA TRP A 70 17.07 -2.88 -19.86
C TRP A 70 17.80 -4.03 -19.14
N SER A 71 17.14 -5.15 -18.89
CA SER A 71 17.75 -6.34 -18.26
C SER A 71 18.65 -7.13 -19.21
N SER A 72 18.45 -6.99 -20.52
CA SER A 72 19.16 -7.77 -21.55
C SER A 72 20.29 -7.02 -22.26
N SER A 73 20.38 -5.68 -22.13
CA SER A 73 21.33 -4.88 -22.92
C SER A 73 22.44 -4.21 -22.10
N THR A 74 23.69 -4.39 -22.53
CA THR A 74 24.76 -3.42 -22.26
C THR A 74 24.48 -2.18 -23.11
N PHE A 75 24.25 -1.01 -22.50
CA PHE A 75 23.87 0.18 -23.25
C PHE A 75 25.06 0.77 -24.02
N LYS A 76 24.95 0.82 -25.34
CA LYS A 76 25.81 1.66 -26.18
C LYS A 76 25.25 3.07 -26.21
N LEU A 77 25.57 3.93 -25.24
CA LEU A 77 25.28 5.38 -25.32
C LEU A 77 26.42 6.06 -26.08
N ASP A 78 26.09 6.84 -27.11
CA ASP A 78 27.11 7.55 -27.90
C ASP A 78 27.47 8.82 -27.13
N LEU A 79 28.62 8.78 -26.45
CA LEU A 79 29.10 9.85 -25.57
C LEU A 79 29.61 11.08 -26.33
N LYS A 80 29.66 11.08 -27.66
CA LYS A 80 30.15 12.22 -28.46
C LYS A 80 29.43 13.55 -28.20
N ILE A 81 28.21 13.51 -27.65
CA ILE A 81 27.41 14.70 -27.31
C ILE A 81 27.75 15.23 -25.90
N PHE A 82 28.34 14.37 -25.05
CA PHE A 82 28.69 14.67 -23.66
C PHE A 82 30.15 15.13 -23.50
N SER A 83 31.04 14.77 -24.43
CA SER A 83 32.48 15.07 -24.35
C SER A 83 32.84 16.38 -25.07
N THR A 84 32.63 17.53 -24.44
CA THR A 84 33.32 18.75 -24.90
C THR A 84 34.74 18.91 -24.34
N GLU A 85 35.13 18.21 -23.26
CA GLU A 85 36.50 18.35 -22.69
C GLU A 85 37.16 17.08 -22.13
N SER A 86 36.54 15.89 -22.23
CA SER A 86 37.16 14.66 -21.71
C SER A 86 37.18 13.56 -22.77
N ARG A 87 38.39 13.08 -23.08
CA ARG A 87 38.63 11.87 -23.88
C ARG A 87 38.03 10.66 -23.15
N VAL A 88 36.76 10.39 -23.37
CA VAL A 88 36.14 9.12 -22.99
C VAL A 88 35.81 8.38 -24.29
N ASP A 89 36.76 7.56 -24.76
CA ASP A 89 36.62 6.65 -25.91
C ASP A 89 35.80 5.39 -25.52
N ALA A 90 34.72 5.57 -24.76
CA ALA A 90 33.82 4.47 -24.40
C ALA A 90 32.58 4.51 -25.30
N SER A 91 32.48 3.55 -26.23
CA SER A 91 31.28 3.34 -27.06
C SER A 91 30.14 2.62 -26.32
N THR A 92 30.40 2.21 -25.08
CA THR A 92 29.52 1.44 -24.19
C THR A 92 29.67 2.01 -22.78
N ILE A 93 28.56 2.34 -22.13
CA ILE A 93 28.54 2.70 -20.71
C ILE A 93 27.69 1.68 -19.96
N THR A 94 28.07 1.40 -18.72
CA THR A 94 27.24 0.65 -17.79
C THR A 94 26.04 1.50 -17.34
N PRO A 95 24.92 0.87 -16.93
CA PRO A 95 23.81 1.61 -16.31
C PRO A 95 24.24 2.47 -15.10
N LEU A 96 25.28 2.05 -14.36
CA LEU A 96 25.82 2.84 -13.25
C LEU A 96 26.49 4.13 -13.73
N GLU A 97 27.29 4.07 -14.79
CA GLU A 97 27.86 5.26 -15.43
C GLU A 97 26.75 6.13 -16.03
N ALA A 98 25.71 5.53 -16.60
CA ALA A 98 24.54 6.24 -17.10
C ALA A 98 23.86 7.06 -15.99
N ASN A 99 23.78 6.57 -14.75
CA ASN A 99 23.25 7.36 -13.63
C ASN A 99 24.04 8.65 -13.41
N THR A 100 25.37 8.56 -13.42
CA THR A 100 26.23 9.74 -13.24
C THR A 100 25.99 10.75 -14.35
N TYR A 101 25.92 10.32 -15.60
CA TYR A 101 25.66 11.21 -16.73
C TYR A 101 24.26 11.83 -16.70
N LEU A 102 23.22 11.06 -16.36
CA LEU A 102 21.87 11.57 -16.23
C LEU A 102 21.78 12.60 -15.11
N LYS A 103 22.44 12.36 -13.96
CA LYS A 103 22.53 13.34 -12.87
C LYS A 103 23.22 14.61 -13.35
N GLN A 104 24.42 14.53 -13.94
CA GLN A 104 25.14 15.71 -14.48
C GLN A 104 24.29 16.53 -15.46
N MET A 105 23.53 15.87 -16.33
CA MET A 105 22.61 16.55 -17.24
C MET A 105 21.50 17.30 -16.50
N ILE A 106 20.96 16.70 -15.43
CA ILE A 106 19.91 17.31 -14.61
C ILE A 106 20.44 18.52 -13.81
N GLU A 107 21.73 18.55 -13.45
CA GLU A 107 22.35 19.69 -12.75
C GLU A 107 22.25 20.99 -13.54
N TRP A 108 22.17 20.91 -14.88
CA TRP A 108 22.04 22.07 -15.77
C TRP A 108 20.60 22.46 -16.06
N CYS A 109 19.62 21.78 -15.46
CA CYS A 109 18.21 22.07 -15.62
C CYS A 109 17.77 23.12 -14.60
N SER A 110 16.90 24.04 -15.03
CA SER A 110 16.16 24.92 -14.12
C SER A 110 14.73 25.05 -14.61
N THR A 111 13.77 24.94 -13.69
CA THR A 111 12.35 25.11 -13.99
C THR A 111 11.61 25.66 -12.78
N ASP A 112 10.53 26.39 -13.04
CA ASP A 112 9.55 26.83 -12.04
C ASP A 112 8.37 25.83 -11.92
N SER A 113 8.24 24.89 -12.86
CA SER A 113 7.21 23.85 -12.89
C SER A 113 7.47 22.81 -11.80
N LYS A 114 6.41 22.37 -11.10
CA LYS A 114 6.53 21.33 -10.06
C LYS A 114 6.32 19.94 -10.66
N HIS A 115 7.29 19.05 -10.48
CA HIS A 115 7.24 17.69 -10.96
C HIS A 115 7.05 16.70 -9.81
N VAL A 116 6.15 15.73 -9.99
CA VAL A 116 5.95 14.63 -9.04
C VAL A 116 6.03 13.30 -9.78
N ILE A 117 7.01 12.49 -9.42
CA ILE A 117 7.12 11.09 -9.86
C ILE A 117 6.52 10.24 -8.76
N ALA A 118 5.29 9.80 -8.96
CA ALA A 118 4.56 8.98 -7.99
C ALA A 118 4.66 7.49 -8.35
N LEU A 119 5.04 6.67 -7.38
CA LEU A 119 5.03 5.22 -7.46
C LEU A 119 4.00 4.66 -6.47
N ASP A 120 3.12 3.80 -6.95
CA ASP A 120 2.04 3.18 -6.18
C ASP A 120 1.88 1.69 -6.57
N GLY A 121 1.16 0.92 -5.77
CA GLY A 121 0.84 -0.49 -6.03
C GLY A 121 2.00 -1.47 -5.77
N LEU A 122 2.97 -1.08 -4.95
CA LEU A 122 4.15 -1.89 -4.61
C LEU A 122 3.80 -3.16 -3.81
N ASP A 123 2.62 -3.23 -3.21
CA ASP A 123 2.16 -4.31 -2.35
C ASP A 123 1.65 -5.55 -3.11
N SER A 124 1.26 -5.41 -4.37
CA SER A 124 0.76 -6.53 -5.19
C SER A 124 1.85 -7.47 -5.73
N PHE A 125 3.14 -7.14 -5.54
CA PHE A 125 4.22 -7.69 -6.36
C PHE A 125 5.39 -8.35 -5.59
N PHE A 126 5.45 -8.29 -4.25
CA PHE A 126 6.69 -8.63 -3.51
C PHE A 126 6.56 -9.73 -2.43
N PHE A 127 5.74 -10.76 -2.64
CA PHE A 127 5.56 -11.82 -1.65
C PHE A 127 6.13 -13.20 -2.03
N GLU A 128 6.75 -13.34 -3.20
CA GLU A 128 7.10 -14.67 -3.72
C GLU A 128 8.58 -15.02 -3.54
N GLN A 129 9.51 -14.04 -3.56
CA GLN A 129 10.96 -14.34 -3.52
C GLN A 129 11.78 -13.46 -2.56
N LYS A 130 12.84 -14.03 -1.95
CA LYS A 130 13.74 -13.30 -1.04
C LYS A 130 14.46 -12.10 -1.68
N ASP A 131 14.75 -12.17 -2.97
CA ASP A 131 15.46 -11.12 -3.70
C ASP A 131 14.60 -9.86 -3.92
N GLU A 132 13.26 -10.01 -3.85
CA GLU A 132 12.27 -8.93 -4.00
C GLU A 132 12.34 -7.91 -2.86
N TRP A 133 12.48 -8.37 -1.61
CA TRP A 133 12.64 -7.51 -0.44
C TRP A 133 13.89 -6.63 -0.53
N THR A 134 14.98 -7.19 -1.04
CA THR A 134 16.23 -6.45 -1.28
C THR A 134 16.08 -5.44 -2.41
N SER A 135 15.25 -5.75 -3.41
CA SER A 135 14.92 -4.81 -4.50
C SER A 135 14.09 -3.64 -4.00
N LEU A 136 13.05 -3.91 -3.20
CA LEU A 136 12.20 -2.87 -2.61
C LEU A 136 12.98 -1.96 -1.66
N ALA A 137 13.88 -2.51 -0.84
CA ALA A 137 14.80 -1.71 -0.03
C ALA A 137 15.69 -0.80 -0.92
N GLY A 138 16.17 -1.32 -2.05
CA GLY A 138 16.91 -0.55 -3.05
C GLY A 138 16.10 0.61 -3.63
N LEU A 139 14.82 0.40 -3.94
CA LEU A 139 13.91 1.45 -4.42
C LEU A 139 13.75 2.58 -3.40
N MET A 140 13.53 2.23 -2.12
CA MET A 140 13.37 3.24 -1.07
C MET A 140 14.65 4.08 -0.90
N GLN A 141 15.81 3.45 -0.94
CA GLN A 141 17.10 4.16 -0.88
C GLN A 141 17.34 5.04 -2.12
N ALA A 142 16.98 4.56 -3.31
CA ALA A 142 17.06 5.33 -4.55
C ALA A 142 16.17 6.58 -4.50
N GLY A 143 14.94 6.45 -4.00
CA GLY A 143 14.02 7.57 -3.81
C GLY A 143 14.58 8.62 -2.85
N LEU A 144 15.14 8.21 -1.71
CA LEU A 144 15.79 9.12 -0.76
C LEU A 144 17.02 9.82 -1.37
N SER A 145 17.90 9.06 -2.02
CA SER A 145 19.11 9.53 -2.69
C SER A 145 18.78 10.60 -3.73
N LEU A 146 17.83 10.32 -4.62
CA LEU A 146 17.42 11.25 -5.67
C LEU A 146 16.70 12.47 -5.12
N ASN A 147 15.81 12.34 -4.13
CA ASN A 147 15.17 13.51 -3.52
C ASN A 147 16.18 14.46 -2.87
N ARG A 148 17.27 13.94 -2.28
CA ARG A 148 18.37 14.77 -1.76
C ARG A 148 19.11 15.49 -2.88
N PHE A 149 19.50 14.76 -3.92
CA PHE A 149 20.16 15.31 -5.11
C PHE A 149 19.33 16.44 -5.75
N LEU A 150 18.02 16.25 -5.92
CA LEU A 150 17.12 17.23 -6.51
C LEU A 150 16.97 18.48 -5.62
N LYS A 151 16.90 18.29 -4.31
CA LYS A 151 16.84 19.38 -3.33
C LYS A 151 18.14 20.20 -3.29
N GLU A 152 19.30 19.55 -3.35
CA GLU A 152 20.61 20.21 -3.41
C GLU A 152 20.72 21.11 -4.64
N HIS A 153 20.19 20.67 -5.78
CA HIS A 153 20.16 21.43 -7.03
C HIS A 153 18.94 22.37 -7.15
N LYS A 154 18.15 22.52 -6.07
CA LYS A 154 16.96 23.39 -6.00
C LYS A 154 15.94 23.13 -7.11
N LEU A 155 15.86 21.89 -7.59
CA LEU A 155 14.85 21.50 -8.56
C LEU A 155 13.52 21.20 -7.85
N PRO A 156 12.38 21.78 -8.30
CA PRO A 156 11.05 21.55 -7.72
C PRO A 156 10.46 20.19 -8.14
N VAL A 157 11.23 19.12 -7.93
CA VAL A 157 10.89 17.74 -8.29
C VAL A 157 10.78 16.93 -7.01
N SER A 158 9.78 16.05 -6.90
CA SER A 158 9.63 15.11 -5.79
C SER A 158 9.34 13.70 -6.29
N ILE A 159 10.09 12.74 -5.76
CA ILE A 159 9.80 11.32 -5.94
C ILE A 159 9.00 10.86 -4.73
N VAL A 160 7.77 10.41 -4.96
CA VAL A 160 6.82 10.00 -3.92
C VAL A 160 6.54 8.52 -4.09
N ILE A 161 6.78 7.74 -3.05
CA ILE A 161 6.56 6.29 -3.05
C ILE A 161 5.47 5.98 -2.03
N ALA A 162 4.36 5.40 -2.50
CA ALA A 162 3.31 4.85 -1.66
C ALA A 162 3.60 3.37 -1.39
N ALA A 163 3.70 3.02 -0.12
CA ALA A 163 3.89 1.64 0.33
C ALA A 163 3.06 1.40 1.60
N ARG A 164 2.63 0.15 1.78
CA ARG A 164 1.99 -0.24 3.04
C ARG A 164 3.00 -0.20 4.19
N SER A 165 2.54 0.20 5.37
CA SER A 165 3.39 0.36 6.55
C SER A 165 4.02 -0.95 7.02
N ASP A 166 3.27 -2.06 6.95
CA ASP A 166 3.72 -3.40 7.31
C ASP A 166 4.85 -3.90 6.41
N VAL A 167 4.75 -3.66 5.10
CA VAL A 167 5.82 -3.95 4.12
C VAL A 167 7.05 -3.09 4.41
N PHE A 168 6.85 -1.80 4.69
CA PHE A 168 7.94 -0.86 4.95
C PHE A 168 8.71 -1.20 6.24
N ASP A 169 8.01 -1.65 7.29
CA ASP A 169 8.61 -1.96 8.59
C ASP A 169 9.48 -3.22 8.60
N VAL A 170 9.30 -4.13 7.63
CA VAL A 170 10.07 -5.38 7.52
C VAL A 170 11.17 -5.35 6.47
N LEU A 171 11.40 -4.19 5.82
CA LEU A 171 12.45 -4.05 4.82
C LEU A 171 13.82 -4.47 5.40
N PRO A 172 14.71 -5.08 4.60
CA PRO A 172 16.07 -5.37 5.02
C PRO A 172 17.00 -4.16 4.83
N GLY A 173 17.84 -3.84 5.81
CA GLY A 173 18.96 -2.91 5.64
C GLY A 173 19.28 -2.01 6.85
N PRO A 174 20.54 -1.55 6.98
CA PRO A 174 21.00 -0.81 8.16
C PRO A 174 20.41 0.60 8.31
N GLU A 175 19.78 1.15 7.27
CA GLU A 175 19.42 2.58 7.18
C GLU A 175 17.90 2.84 7.07
N ILE A 176 17.05 1.85 7.31
CA ILE A 176 15.59 2.01 7.15
C ILE A 176 15.00 2.98 8.16
N ASN A 177 15.57 3.05 9.36
CA ASN A 177 15.14 4.03 10.36
C ASN A 177 15.35 5.48 9.90
N ARG A 178 16.32 5.76 9.01
CA ARG A 178 16.47 7.09 8.40
C ARG A 178 15.41 7.38 7.35
N LEU A 179 14.85 6.36 6.71
CA LEU A 179 13.72 6.54 5.79
C LEU A 179 12.46 6.97 6.55
N LYS A 180 12.27 6.52 7.80
CA LYS A 180 11.11 6.88 8.65
C LYS A 180 10.95 8.39 8.86
N SER A 181 12.04 9.13 9.02
CA SER A 181 11.99 10.60 9.19
C SER A 181 11.62 11.35 7.90
N HIS A 182 11.64 10.67 6.77
CA HIS A 182 11.25 11.18 5.45
C HIS A 182 9.91 10.59 4.97
N ALA A 183 9.23 9.81 5.81
CA ALA A 183 7.95 9.20 5.49
C ALA A 183 6.78 9.98 6.11
N VAL A 184 5.64 9.98 5.40
CA VAL A 184 4.35 10.45 5.92
C VAL A 184 3.49 9.22 6.17
N TYR A 185 3.21 8.94 7.44
CA TYR A 185 2.32 7.85 7.82
C TYR A 185 0.86 8.29 7.74
N LEU A 186 0.06 7.56 6.98
CA LEU A 186 -1.39 7.76 6.91
C LEU A 186 -2.05 6.94 8.00
N ASP A 187 -2.55 7.62 9.04
CA ASP A 187 -3.28 6.97 10.13
C ASP A 187 -4.74 7.42 10.16
N TRP A 188 -5.63 6.48 9.81
CA TRP A 188 -7.08 6.67 9.80
C TRP A 188 -7.73 6.48 11.18
N HIS A 189 -6.95 6.03 12.17
CA HIS A 189 -7.41 5.58 13.49
C HIS A 189 -7.11 6.59 14.60
N ALA A 190 -6.29 7.61 14.32
CA ALA A 190 -5.77 8.56 15.31
C ALA A 190 -6.84 9.23 16.21
N ASN A 191 -8.09 9.31 15.74
CA ASN A 191 -9.20 9.92 16.48
C ASN A 191 -10.25 8.91 16.99
N GLY A 192 -9.87 7.63 17.13
CA GLY A 192 -10.73 6.56 17.62
C GLY A 192 -11.92 6.28 16.70
N ILE A 193 -12.98 5.67 17.22
CA ILE A 193 -14.18 5.26 16.45
C ILE A 193 -15.34 6.26 16.53
N GLY A 194 -15.19 7.35 17.29
CA GLY A 194 -16.28 8.27 17.57
C GLY A 194 -16.63 9.25 16.44
N ALA A 195 -17.59 10.13 16.71
CA ALA A 195 -18.07 11.18 15.80
C ALA A 195 -16.98 12.13 15.26
N LYS A 196 -15.82 12.23 15.95
CA LYS A 196 -14.70 13.09 15.57
C LYS A 196 -13.67 12.41 14.65
N ASN A 197 -13.86 11.14 14.30
CA ASN A 197 -12.93 10.45 13.40
C ASN A 197 -12.87 11.13 12.01
N HIS A 198 -11.67 11.22 11.42
CA HIS A 198 -11.43 11.88 10.14
C HIS A 198 -12.12 11.21 8.94
N LEU A 199 -12.47 9.92 9.03
CA LEU A 199 -13.27 9.21 8.04
C LEU A 199 -14.63 9.89 7.84
N TRP A 200 -15.22 10.48 8.88
CA TRP A 200 -16.47 11.25 8.72
C TRP A 200 -16.28 12.52 7.90
N LYS A 201 -15.11 13.14 7.98
CA LYS A 201 -14.75 14.30 7.16
C LYS A 201 -14.58 13.89 5.70
N LEU A 202 -13.91 12.76 5.45
CA LEU A 202 -13.81 12.15 4.12
C LEU A 202 -15.19 11.84 3.53
N LEU A 203 -16.08 11.20 4.30
CA LEU A 203 -17.43 10.87 3.86
C LEU A 203 -18.28 12.11 3.59
N THR A 204 -18.12 13.16 4.40
CA THR A 204 -18.79 14.45 4.19
C THR A 204 -18.32 15.10 2.88
N HIS A 205 -17.02 15.19 2.64
CA HIS A 205 -16.50 15.71 1.37
C HIS A 205 -16.95 14.89 0.16
N LYS A 206 -17.01 13.56 0.30
CA LYS A 206 -17.51 12.68 -0.76
C LYS A 206 -18.99 12.92 -1.05
N ALA A 207 -19.80 13.14 -0.01
CA ALA A 207 -21.22 13.46 -0.17
C ALA A 207 -21.42 14.84 -0.82
N GLN A 208 -20.62 15.84 -0.45
CA GLN A 208 -20.67 17.22 -1.00
C GLN A 208 -20.53 17.29 -2.52
N VAL A 209 -19.79 16.36 -3.12
CA VAL A 209 -19.64 16.29 -4.59
C VAL A 209 -21.00 16.07 -5.28
N GLY A 210 -21.88 15.25 -4.69
CA GLY A 210 -23.22 14.97 -5.23
C GLY A 210 -24.35 15.76 -4.57
N ALA A 211 -24.12 16.29 -3.38
CA ALA A 211 -25.09 17.04 -2.58
C ALA A 211 -24.38 18.18 -1.82
N PRO A 212 -24.16 19.34 -2.44
CA PRO A 212 -23.38 20.44 -1.87
C PRO A 212 -23.89 20.96 -0.51
N ASP A 213 -25.19 20.80 -0.22
CA ASP A 213 -25.83 21.21 1.04
C ASP A 213 -25.45 20.31 2.25
N VAL A 214 -24.77 19.19 1.99
CA VAL A 214 -24.26 18.33 3.07
C VAL A 214 -23.04 18.99 3.70
N THR A 215 -23.18 19.50 4.92
CA THR A 215 -22.10 20.15 5.67
C THR A 215 -21.48 19.22 6.72
N SER A 216 -22.23 18.21 7.17
CA SER A 216 -21.76 17.21 8.12
C SER A 216 -22.63 15.96 8.06
N VAL A 217 -22.07 14.85 7.57
CA VAL A 217 -22.78 13.56 7.56
C VAL A 217 -23.19 13.16 8.97
N VAL A 218 -22.30 13.37 9.93
CA VAL A 218 -22.55 13.04 11.34
C VAL A 218 -23.68 13.89 11.91
N GLY A 219 -23.59 15.22 11.78
CA GLY A 219 -24.57 16.14 12.35
C GLY A 219 -25.96 15.98 11.73
N GLN A 220 -26.02 15.90 10.41
CA GLN A 220 -27.28 15.89 9.66
C GLN A 220 -27.98 14.53 9.73
N TYR A 221 -27.24 13.41 9.66
CA TYR A 221 -27.84 12.08 9.48
C TYR A 221 -27.59 11.12 10.64
N LEU A 222 -26.49 11.24 11.39
CA LEU A 222 -26.06 10.25 12.37
C LEU A 222 -26.13 10.73 13.83
N SER A 223 -26.69 11.91 14.10
CA SER A 223 -26.76 12.51 15.45
C SER A 223 -27.82 11.90 16.37
N LYS A 224 -28.37 10.73 16.02
CA LYS A 224 -29.36 10.03 16.85
C LYS A 224 -28.63 9.08 17.80
N SER A 225 -28.94 9.16 19.09
CA SER A 225 -28.49 8.18 20.08
C SER A 225 -29.08 6.81 19.76
N VAL A 226 -28.31 5.76 20.05
CA VAL A 226 -28.69 4.37 19.86
C VAL A 226 -28.36 3.57 21.09
N THR A 227 -28.97 2.39 21.22
CA THR A 227 -28.61 1.43 22.28
C THR A 227 -28.35 0.09 21.61
N VAL A 228 -27.16 -0.07 21.03
CA VAL A 228 -26.76 -1.30 20.32
C VAL A 228 -25.50 -1.88 20.96
N GLY A 229 -25.70 -2.87 21.83
CA GLY A 229 -24.59 -3.44 22.60
C GLY A 229 -23.95 -2.36 23.49
N PRO A 230 -22.64 -2.10 23.39
CA PRO A 230 -21.97 -1.06 24.18
C PRO A 230 -22.12 0.35 23.60
N HIS A 231 -22.64 0.50 22.37
CA HIS A 231 -22.60 1.79 21.66
C HIS A 231 -23.81 2.65 21.97
N MET A 232 -23.55 3.92 22.29
CA MET A 232 -24.56 4.94 22.56
C MET A 232 -24.80 5.91 21.40
N GLU A 233 -23.90 5.93 20.41
CA GLU A 233 -23.99 6.81 19.24
C GLU A 233 -23.80 6.04 17.93
N LEU A 234 -24.55 6.44 16.89
CA LEU A 234 -24.45 5.83 15.56
C LEU A 234 -23.04 5.89 14.95
N PRO A 235 -22.28 7.00 15.04
CA PRO A 235 -20.95 7.04 14.46
C PRO A 235 -20.02 5.97 15.04
N GLU A 236 -20.07 5.79 16.37
CA GLU A 236 -19.31 4.77 17.06
C GLU A 236 -19.75 3.37 16.61
N TYR A 237 -21.06 3.11 16.65
CA TYR A 237 -21.62 1.85 16.20
C TYR A 237 -21.21 1.51 14.76
N LEU A 238 -21.27 2.46 13.84
CA LEU A 238 -20.94 2.23 12.43
C LEU A 238 -19.45 1.95 12.24
N LEU A 239 -18.57 2.80 12.78
CA LEU A 239 -17.13 2.64 12.58
C LEU A 239 -16.55 1.41 13.27
N ASP A 240 -17.14 0.96 14.38
CA ASP A 240 -16.66 -0.24 15.07
C ASP A 240 -16.83 -1.54 14.26
N HIS A 241 -17.70 -1.51 13.24
CA HIS A 241 -17.88 -2.61 12.27
C HIS A 241 -16.97 -2.48 11.05
N THR A 242 -16.06 -1.51 11.00
CA THR A 242 -15.09 -1.34 9.91
C THR A 242 -13.68 -1.60 10.41
N ARG A 243 -12.74 -1.86 9.48
CA ARG A 243 -11.30 -1.84 9.78
C ARG A 243 -10.75 -0.41 9.89
N LEU A 244 -11.63 0.60 9.95
CA LEU A 244 -11.29 2.03 9.89
C LEU A 244 -10.48 2.44 8.66
N LEU A 245 -10.66 1.70 7.56
CA LEU A 245 -10.13 2.05 6.25
C LEU A 245 -11.12 2.95 5.50
N PRO A 246 -10.66 3.94 4.71
CA PRO A 246 -11.54 4.77 3.89
C PRO A 246 -12.49 3.98 2.99
N ARG A 247 -12.01 2.88 2.38
CA ARG A 247 -12.83 2.01 1.52
C ARG A 247 -13.97 1.34 2.28
N ASP A 248 -13.71 0.85 3.49
CA ASP A 248 -14.68 0.19 4.34
C ASP A 248 -15.75 1.17 4.82
N ALA A 249 -15.35 2.38 5.25
CA ALA A 249 -16.27 3.43 5.63
C ALA A 249 -17.19 3.84 4.47
N VAL A 250 -16.65 3.98 3.25
CA VAL A 250 -17.45 4.26 2.05
C VAL A 250 -18.39 3.12 1.71
N ALA A 251 -17.92 1.87 1.78
CA ALA A 251 -18.75 0.69 1.54
C ALA A 251 -19.91 0.62 2.54
N LEU A 252 -19.65 0.78 3.83
CA LEU A 252 -20.68 0.82 4.87
C LEU A 252 -21.74 1.89 4.59
N MET A 253 -21.33 3.10 4.18
CA MET A 253 -22.27 4.16 3.81
C MET A 253 -23.15 3.79 2.60
N ARG A 254 -22.64 3.04 1.63
CA ARG A 254 -23.46 2.53 0.51
C ARG A 254 -24.52 1.55 1.00
N HIS A 255 -24.17 0.66 1.94
CA HIS A 255 -25.15 -0.23 2.58
C HIS A 255 -26.17 0.55 3.40
N LEU A 256 -25.75 1.62 4.08
CA LEU A 256 -26.65 2.50 4.82
C LEU A 256 -27.65 3.21 3.89
N GLN A 257 -27.19 3.71 2.74
CA GLN A 257 -28.04 4.32 1.73
C GLN A 257 -29.02 3.32 1.10
N LYS A 258 -28.65 2.03 0.97
CA LYS A 258 -29.58 0.98 0.54
C LYS A 258 -30.66 0.74 1.60
N ALA A 259 -30.26 0.67 2.88
CA ALA A 259 -31.15 0.39 4.00
C ALA A 259 -32.06 1.58 4.36
N TYR A 260 -31.64 2.82 4.09
CA TYR A 260 -32.38 4.04 4.39
C TYR A 260 -32.34 5.04 3.23
N ARG A 261 -33.52 5.33 2.67
CA ARG A 261 -33.71 6.29 1.57
C ARG A 261 -34.31 7.63 2.00
N GLY A 262 -34.51 7.82 3.31
CA GLY A 262 -35.04 9.07 3.83
C GLY A 262 -34.01 10.21 3.82
N ASN A 263 -34.49 11.43 4.01
CA ASN A 263 -33.70 12.67 4.02
C ASN A 263 -33.37 13.19 5.43
N GLY A 264 -33.76 12.46 6.47
CA GLY A 264 -33.59 12.84 7.87
C GLY A 264 -32.57 11.99 8.62
N LYS A 265 -32.64 12.04 9.96
CA LYS A 265 -31.78 11.23 10.82
C LYS A 265 -32.05 9.74 10.62
N VAL A 266 -30.98 8.97 10.50
CA VAL A 266 -31.02 7.52 10.30
C VAL A 266 -31.62 6.84 11.55
N PRO A 267 -32.67 6.02 11.39
CA PRO A 267 -33.19 5.21 12.49
C PRO A 267 -32.24 4.04 12.85
N GLU A 268 -32.26 3.65 14.13
CA GLU A 268 -31.42 2.56 14.65
C GLU A 268 -31.59 1.25 13.87
N GLU A 269 -32.83 0.87 13.55
CA GLU A 269 -33.12 -0.38 12.82
C GLU A 269 -32.52 -0.38 11.40
N ASN A 270 -32.52 0.76 10.71
CA ASN A 270 -31.88 0.87 9.40
C ASN A 270 -30.35 0.79 9.52
N ALA A 271 -29.77 1.36 10.58
CA ALA A 271 -28.33 1.22 10.84
C ALA A 271 -27.95 -0.24 11.12
N LYS A 272 -28.75 -0.97 11.92
CA LYS A 272 -28.56 -2.41 12.17
C LYS A 272 -28.65 -3.22 10.88
N ALA A 273 -29.65 -2.96 10.05
CA ALA A 273 -29.81 -3.62 8.75
C ALA A 273 -28.64 -3.32 7.80
N ALA A 274 -28.16 -2.08 7.78
CA ALA A 274 -27.00 -1.68 7.00
C ALA A 274 -25.73 -2.41 7.44
N VAL A 275 -25.43 -2.42 8.74
CA VAL A 275 -24.27 -3.13 9.29
C VAL A 275 -24.36 -4.62 8.98
N ARG A 276 -25.54 -5.22 9.10
CA ARG A 276 -25.74 -6.64 8.75
C ARG A 276 -25.40 -6.91 7.28
N SER A 277 -26.03 -6.19 6.35
CA SER A 277 -25.80 -6.36 4.91
C SER A 277 -24.34 -6.06 4.51
N TYR A 278 -23.73 -5.01 5.08
CA TYR A 278 -22.31 -4.71 4.88
C TYR A 278 -21.42 -5.86 5.35
N SER A 279 -21.72 -6.43 6.51
CA SER A 279 -20.92 -7.51 7.09
C SER A 279 -21.01 -8.77 6.22
N GLU A 280 -22.21 -9.13 5.79
CA GLU A 280 -22.51 -10.34 5.01
C GLU A 280 -22.04 -10.24 3.54
N GLU A 281 -22.32 -9.11 2.88
CA GLU A 281 -22.12 -8.94 1.43
C GLU A 281 -20.75 -8.37 1.05
N TYR A 282 -20.10 -7.61 1.94
CA TYR A 282 -18.83 -6.92 1.63
C TYR A 282 -17.69 -7.38 2.55
N PHE A 283 -17.85 -7.26 3.88
CA PHE A 283 -16.73 -7.45 4.81
C PHE A 283 -16.16 -8.88 4.75
N VAL A 284 -17.02 -9.90 4.71
CA VAL A 284 -16.56 -11.29 4.60
C VAL A 284 -15.80 -11.52 3.29
N GLY A 285 -16.27 -10.99 2.16
CA GLY A 285 -15.55 -11.09 0.89
C GLY A 285 -14.17 -10.45 0.98
N GLU A 286 -14.13 -9.20 1.40
CA GLU A 286 -12.90 -8.42 1.56
C GLU A 286 -11.84 -9.10 2.44
N ILE A 287 -12.24 -9.70 3.56
CA ILE A 287 -11.28 -10.40 4.43
C ILE A 287 -10.68 -11.60 3.72
N PHE A 288 -11.51 -12.43 3.06
CA PHE A 288 -11.04 -13.67 2.46
C PHE A 288 -10.35 -13.46 1.10
N ASP A 289 -10.72 -12.41 0.36
CA ASP A 289 -10.00 -12.02 -0.86
C ASP A 289 -8.55 -11.61 -0.54
N ASN A 290 -8.32 -10.99 0.64
CA ASN A 290 -6.98 -10.67 1.12
C ASN A 290 -6.20 -11.88 1.69
N LEU A 291 -6.80 -13.07 1.72
CA LEU A 291 -6.12 -14.34 2.01
C LEU A 291 -5.69 -15.09 0.73
N ALA A 292 -6.10 -14.61 -0.44
CA ALA A 292 -5.64 -15.16 -1.72
C ALA A 292 -4.11 -14.98 -1.84
N GLY A 293 -3.42 -16.04 -2.26
CA GLY A 293 -1.96 -16.04 -2.40
C GLY A 293 -1.17 -16.21 -1.09
N VAL A 294 -1.83 -16.39 0.07
CA VAL A 294 -1.14 -16.75 1.32
C VAL A 294 -0.66 -18.20 1.31
N LEU A 295 -1.45 -19.07 0.68
CA LEU A 295 -1.13 -20.48 0.49
C LEU A 295 -0.69 -20.73 -0.95
N ASP A 296 0.07 -21.80 -1.14
CA ASP A 296 0.46 -22.28 -2.47
C ASP A 296 -0.78 -22.60 -3.34
N GLU A 297 -0.65 -22.46 -4.66
CA GLU A 297 -1.78 -22.57 -5.60
C GLU A 297 -2.54 -23.90 -5.52
N ASP A 298 -1.83 -25.00 -5.23
CA ASP A 298 -2.39 -26.34 -5.06
C ASP A 298 -3.21 -26.48 -3.76
N ARG A 299 -2.95 -25.61 -2.77
CA ARG A 299 -3.61 -25.56 -1.46
C ARG A 299 -4.70 -24.48 -1.37
N ALA A 300 -4.80 -23.58 -2.35
CA ALA A 300 -5.76 -22.46 -2.35
C ALA A 300 -7.24 -22.90 -2.17
N ARG A 301 -7.60 -24.10 -2.64
CA ARG A 301 -8.95 -24.68 -2.46
C ARG A 301 -9.28 -24.95 -0.99
N ASN A 302 -8.27 -25.14 -0.14
CA ASN A 302 -8.43 -25.42 1.28
C ASN A 302 -8.71 -24.15 2.11
N LEU A 303 -8.70 -22.96 1.48
CA LEU A 303 -9.16 -21.72 2.12
C LEU A 303 -10.65 -21.80 2.53
N GLY A 304 -11.45 -22.56 1.77
CA GLY A 304 -12.86 -22.81 2.10
C GLY A 304 -13.03 -23.50 3.46
N ALA A 305 -12.20 -24.52 3.74
CA ALA A 305 -12.18 -25.22 5.01
C ALA A 305 -11.81 -24.32 6.18
N PHE A 306 -10.77 -23.50 6.01
CA PHE A 306 -10.38 -22.51 7.02
C PHE A 306 -11.51 -21.51 7.31
N LYS A 307 -12.18 -21.01 6.25
CA LYS A 307 -13.36 -20.15 6.39
C LYS A 307 -14.48 -20.84 7.16
N ASP A 308 -14.73 -22.12 6.86
CA ASP A 308 -15.78 -22.89 7.51
C ASP A 308 -15.47 -23.14 8.98
N ALA A 309 -14.24 -23.52 9.33
CA ALA A 309 -13.80 -23.67 10.72
C ALA A 309 -14.04 -22.39 11.56
N LEU A 310 -13.75 -21.22 11.00
CA LEU A 310 -14.01 -19.94 11.68
C LEU A 310 -15.51 -19.62 11.78
N ARG A 311 -16.28 -19.95 10.74
CA ARG A 311 -17.73 -19.73 10.67
C ARG A 311 -18.49 -20.64 11.64
N THR A 312 -18.05 -21.89 11.81
CA THR A 312 -18.66 -22.89 12.70
C THR A 312 -18.21 -22.76 14.14
N SER A 313 -17.18 -21.95 14.42
CA SER A 313 -16.71 -21.67 15.78
C SER A 313 -17.88 -21.41 16.74
N PRO A 314 -17.92 -22.06 17.91
CA PRO A 314 -19.04 -21.96 18.85
C PRO A 314 -19.15 -20.56 19.46
N SER A 315 -18.06 -19.80 19.46
CA SER A 315 -18.00 -18.43 19.95
C SER A 315 -17.20 -17.55 18.98
N ARG A 316 -17.31 -16.24 19.14
CA ARG A 316 -16.39 -15.28 18.50
C ARG A 316 -14.95 -15.39 19.00
N PHE A 317 -14.75 -16.09 20.13
CA PHE A 317 -13.43 -16.39 20.69
C PHE A 317 -13.03 -17.82 20.34
N PHE A 318 -11.80 -17.99 19.90
CA PHE A 318 -11.26 -19.29 19.49
C PHE A 318 -9.75 -19.35 19.70
N THR A 319 -9.14 -20.52 19.58
CA THR A 319 -7.69 -20.72 19.75
C THR A 319 -7.05 -21.29 18.50
N PHE A 320 -5.72 -21.27 18.45
CA PHE A 320 -4.96 -21.88 17.37
C PHE A 320 -5.25 -23.39 17.25
N GLU A 321 -5.26 -24.07 18.40
CA GLU A 321 -5.48 -25.52 18.49
C GLU A 321 -6.89 -25.91 18.01
N TYR A 322 -7.90 -25.08 18.31
CA TYR A 322 -9.25 -25.30 17.79
C TYR A 322 -9.26 -25.29 16.26
N VAL A 323 -8.68 -24.26 15.63
CA VAL A 323 -8.67 -24.17 14.16
C VAL A 323 -7.90 -25.34 13.55
N CYS A 324 -6.73 -25.68 14.08
CA CYS A 324 -5.95 -26.83 13.62
C CYS A 324 -6.72 -28.16 13.73
N ALA A 325 -7.54 -28.32 14.78
CA ALA A 325 -8.37 -29.51 14.94
C ALA A 325 -9.49 -29.58 13.89
N GLU A 326 -10.15 -28.45 13.60
CA GLU A 326 -11.27 -28.38 12.64
C GLU A 326 -10.83 -28.61 11.19
N VAL A 327 -9.63 -28.15 10.82
CA VAL A 327 -9.10 -28.27 9.44
C VAL A 327 -8.15 -29.46 9.26
N LYS A 328 -8.13 -30.38 10.24
CA LYS A 328 -7.18 -31.49 10.26
C LYS A 328 -7.32 -32.36 9.01
N GLY A 329 -6.21 -32.48 8.27
CA GLY A 329 -6.14 -33.24 7.02
C GLY A 329 -6.33 -32.38 5.77
N GLU A 330 -6.73 -31.11 5.92
CA GLU A 330 -6.87 -30.15 4.82
C GLU A 330 -5.78 -29.06 4.91
N LEU A 331 -5.45 -28.62 6.12
CA LEU A 331 -4.35 -27.68 6.39
C LEU A 331 -3.43 -28.21 7.50
N ASP A 332 -2.15 -27.90 7.39
CA ASP A 332 -1.17 -28.10 8.45
C ASP A 332 -1.07 -26.87 9.38
N GLU A 333 -0.37 -27.05 10.50
CA GLU A 333 -0.21 -25.99 11.50
C GLU A 333 0.50 -24.74 10.96
N THR A 334 1.41 -24.88 10.00
CA THR A 334 2.14 -23.75 9.41
C THR A 334 1.22 -22.93 8.53
N GLU A 335 0.42 -23.58 7.70
CA GLU A 335 -0.59 -22.94 6.85
C GLU A 335 -1.66 -22.23 7.69
N VAL A 336 -2.18 -22.88 8.74
CA VAL A 336 -3.14 -22.25 9.66
C VAL A 336 -2.53 -21.02 10.32
N LYS A 337 -1.26 -21.10 10.73
CA LYS A 337 -0.53 -19.97 11.31
C LYS A 337 -0.37 -18.82 10.32
N GLN A 338 -0.04 -19.10 9.06
CA GLN A 338 0.07 -18.09 8.00
C GLN A 338 -1.27 -17.39 7.75
N LEU A 339 -2.36 -18.16 7.63
CA LEU A 339 -3.71 -17.62 7.42
C LEU A 339 -4.19 -16.77 8.60
N LEU A 340 -4.00 -17.23 9.83
CA LEU A 340 -4.36 -16.45 11.03
C LEU A 340 -3.49 -15.19 11.17
N LYS A 341 -2.20 -15.28 10.83
CA LYS A 341 -1.32 -14.11 10.81
C LYS A 341 -1.83 -13.08 9.80
N GLN A 342 -2.14 -13.51 8.58
CA GLN A 342 -2.70 -12.62 7.57
C GLN A 342 -4.04 -12.03 8.03
N MET A 343 -4.95 -12.83 8.57
CA MET A 343 -6.23 -12.35 9.12
C MET A 343 -6.04 -11.29 10.20
N PHE A 344 -5.01 -11.43 11.03
CA PHE A 344 -4.67 -10.43 12.04
C PHE A 344 -4.15 -9.13 11.39
N GLU A 345 -3.23 -9.23 10.43
CA GLU A 345 -2.64 -8.10 9.71
C GLU A 345 -3.66 -7.31 8.89
N ILE A 346 -4.67 -7.97 8.34
CA ILE A 346 -5.77 -7.31 7.60
C ILE A 346 -6.95 -6.91 8.49
N GLY A 347 -6.86 -7.09 9.81
CA GLY A 347 -7.88 -6.68 10.78
C GLY A 347 -9.15 -7.54 10.83
N GLY A 348 -9.10 -8.76 10.30
CA GLY A 348 -10.19 -9.73 10.40
C GLY A 348 -10.30 -10.37 11.79
N ILE A 349 -9.20 -10.45 12.54
CA ILE A 349 -9.16 -10.97 13.90
C ILE A 349 -8.28 -10.09 14.81
N GLY A 350 -8.53 -10.15 16.12
CA GLY A 350 -7.69 -9.57 17.15
C GLY A 350 -7.05 -10.64 18.04
N ILE A 351 -5.94 -10.30 18.69
CA ILE A 351 -5.28 -11.15 19.68
C ILE A 351 -5.85 -10.86 21.06
N ARG A 352 -6.35 -11.89 21.74
CA ARG A 352 -6.95 -11.79 23.06
C ARG A 352 -5.99 -12.31 24.14
N ASN A 353 -5.49 -11.38 24.95
CA ASN A 353 -4.68 -11.68 26.13
C ASN A 353 -5.48 -11.31 27.40
N GLY A 354 -6.16 -12.31 27.96
CA GLY A 354 -7.05 -12.12 29.11
C GLY A 354 -8.25 -11.23 28.80
N SER A 355 -8.31 -10.06 29.46
CA SER A 355 -9.35 -9.04 29.27
C SER A 355 -9.07 -8.07 28.13
N TYR A 356 -7.86 -8.07 27.58
CA TYR A 356 -7.47 -7.16 26.51
C TYR A 356 -7.56 -7.85 25.15
N THR A 357 -8.03 -7.12 24.15
CA THR A 357 -7.97 -7.54 22.75
C THR A 357 -7.27 -6.49 21.93
N ASP A 358 -6.21 -6.91 21.24
CA ASP A 358 -5.44 -6.06 20.36
C ASP A 358 -5.82 -6.37 18.90
N PHE A 359 -6.38 -5.37 18.22
CA PHE A 359 -6.53 -5.37 16.77
C PHE A 359 -5.40 -4.54 16.15
N VAL A 360 -4.85 -5.00 15.03
CA VAL A 360 -3.74 -4.31 14.34
C VAL A 360 -4.06 -2.83 14.04
N TYR A 361 -5.31 -2.54 13.71
CA TYR A 361 -5.77 -1.20 13.34
C TYR A 361 -6.15 -0.32 14.56
N ARG A 362 -6.15 -0.84 15.79
CA ARG A 362 -6.46 -0.07 17.01
C ARG A 362 -5.22 0.40 17.77
N ARG A 363 -4.02 -0.10 17.44
CA ARG A 363 -2.76 0.28 18.11
C ARG A 363 -1.57 0.35 17.15
N VAL A 364 -1.09 1.57 16.92
CA VAL A 364 0.10 1.89 16.10
C VAL A 364 1.42 1.39 16.74
N GLY A 365 1.41 1.08 18.04
CA GLY A 365 2.59 0.58 18.78
C GLY A 365 2.96 -0.89 18.55
N GLY A 366 2.33 -1.57 17.59
CA GLY A 366 2.65 -2.95 17.22
C GLY A 366 2.01 -3.99 18.13
N ALA A 367 0.73 -4.30 17.88
CA ALA A 367 0.17 -5.54 18.39
C ALA A 367 0.89 -6.72 17.69
N GLY A 368 1.57 -7.57 18.46
CA GLY A 368 2.30 -8.71 17.93
C GLY A 368 1.37 -9.90 17.65
N PHE A 369 1.57 -10.55 16.50
CA PHE A 369 0.90 -11.83 16.23
C PHE A 369 1.54 -12.95 17.06
N THR A 370 0.71 -13.76 17.72
CA THR A 370 1.15 -14.95 18.47
C THR A 370 0.06 -16.00 18.50
N THR A 371 0.45 -17.26 18.38
CA THR A 371 -0.47 -18.41 18.51
C THR A 371 -0.68 -18.85 19.96
N ARG A 372 0.05 -18.26 20.93
CA ARG A 372 -0.04 -18.62 22.36
C ARG A 372 -1.27 -18.03 23.06
N HIS A 373 -1.93 -17.08 22.43
CA HIS A 373 -3.09 -16.39 22.98
C HIS A 373 -4.33 -16.75 22.18
N GLY A 374 -5.50 -16.49 22.76
CA GLY A 374 -6.76 -16.66 22.04
C GLY A 374 -6.91 -15.60 20.95
N PHE A 375 -7.82 -15.86 20.03
CA PHE A 375 -8.22 -14.93 18.99
C PHE A 375 -9.66 -14.46 19.23
N MET A 376 -9.98 -13.29 18.68
CA MET A 376 -11.32 -12.73 18.65
C MET A 376 -11.67 -12.36 17.21
N LEU A 377 -12.77 -12.89 16.68
CA LEU A 377 -13.31 -12.45 15.40
C LEU A 377 -13.61 -10.95 15.45
N HIS A 378 -13.37 -10.23 14.35
CA HIS A 378 -13.85 -8.87 14.18
C HIS A 378 -15.39 -8.80 14.34
N ASP A 379 -15.90 -7.66 14.80
CA ASP A 379 -17.33 -7.45 15.07
C ASP A 379 -18.20 -7.69 13.82
N ALA A 380 -17.74 -7.26 12.65
CA ALA A 380 -18.40 -7.54 11.38
C ALA A 380 -18.48 -9.04 11.05
N LEU A 381 -17.40 -9.82 11.25
CA LEU A 381 -17.45 -11.28 11.05
C LEU A 381 -18.39 -11.96 12.05
N THR A 382 -18.33 -11.51 13.31
CA THR A 382 -19.22 -11.99 14.38
C THR A 382 -20.69 -11.79 13.99
N ARG A 383 -21.03 -10.64 13.40
CA ARG A 383 -22.38 -10.38 12.89
C ARG A 383 -22.73 -11.20 11.67
N ALA A 384 -21.85 -11.24 10.67
CA ALA A 384 -22.10 -11.96 9.42
C ALA A 384 -22.39 -13.45 9.65
N TRP A 385 -21.73 -14.07 10.64
CA TRP A 385 -21.88 -15.48 10.96
C TRP A 385 -22.80 -15.75 12.16
N ASN A 386 -23.46 -14.71 12.66
CA ASN A 386 -24.35 -14.78 13.82
C ASN A 386 -23.72 -15.54 15.00
N ARG A 387 -22.50 -15.16 15.37
CA ARG A 387 -21.76 -15.76 16.50
C ARG A 387 -22.16 -15.09 17.83
N PRO A 388 -22.20 -15.85 18.94
CA PRO A 388 -22.44 -15.27 20.26
C PRO A 388 -21.41 -14.19 20.62
N TRP A 389 -21.89 -13.10 21.22
CA TRP A 389 -21.05 -11.99 21.70
C TRP A 389 -20.34 -12.29 23.03
N ARG A 390 -20.81 -13.30 23.76
CA ARG A 390 -20.31 -13.72 25.07
C ARG A 390 -19.68 -15.10 24.99
#